data_AF-A0A2K3LX61-F1
#
_entry.id   AF-A0A2K3LX61-F1
#
_cell.length_a   1.000
_cell.length_b   1.000
_cell.length_c   1.000
_cell.angle_alpha   90.00
_cell.angle_beta   90.00
_cell.angle_gamma   90.00
#
_symmetry.space_group_name_H-M   'P 1'
#
loop_
_entity.id
_entity.type
_entity.pdbx_description
1 polymer ?
#
loop_
_entity_poly.entity_id
_entity_poly.type
_entity_poly.pdbx_seq_one_letter_code
_entity_poly.pdbx_strand_id
1 'polypeptide(L)'
;MPGMEGWQAVAFRISGDKAYFSGCGFHGAQDTLCDDAGRHYFKECYIEGSIDFIFGNGRSMYKDCELHSIATRFGSIAAHDRNYPYEKTGFAFVRCKVTGTGQLYVGRAMGQYSRIVYAYTYFDNIVAPGGWDDWDHANNKNKTVFFGVYKCWGPGAEAVRGVSWAQELDFKSAHPFIRKSFVNGRHWIAPNDA
;
A
#
# COMPACT_ATOMS: atom_id res chain seq x y z
N MET A 1 -14.58 -5.49 -17.86
CA MET A 1 -15.54 -5.76 -16.77
C MET A 1 -14.83 -6.65 -15.76
N PRO A 2 -15.03 -6.47 -14.45
CA PRO A 2 -14.48 -7.39 -13.46
C PRO A 2 -14.86 -8.84 -13.79
N GLY A 3 -13.91 -9.77 -13.70
CA GLY A 3 -14.09 -11.19 -14.03
C GLY A 3 -13.92 -11.58 -15.50
N MET A 4 -13.58 -10.63 -16.38
CA MET A 4 -13.17 -10.93 -17.75
C MET A 4 -11.71 -11.42 -17.79
N GLU A 5 -11.40 -12.38 -18.67
CA GLU A 5 -10.05 -12.91 -18.82
C GLU A 5 -9.03 -11.78 -19.11
N GLY A 6 -8.03 -11.65 -18.24
CA GLY A 6 -7.01 -10.59 -18.32
C GLY A 6 -7.39 -9.24 -17.67
N TRP A 7 -8.51 -9.16 -16.95
CA TRP A 7 -9.00 -7.94 -16.28
C TRP A 7 -9.06 -8.10 -14.75
N GLN A 8 -9.61 -7.08 -14.07
CA GLN A 8 -9.78 -7.05 -12.61
C GLN A 8 -10.50 -8.29 -12.08
N ALA A 9 -9.96 -8.91 -11.03
CA ALA A 9 -10.56 -10.06 -10.38
C ALA A 9 -10.25 -10.03 -8.87
N VAL A 10 -11.21 -9.49 -8.09
CA VAL A 10 -11.07 -9.36 -6.64
C VAL A 10 -11.12 -10.73 -5.97
N ALA A 11 -10.07 -11.07 -5.23
CA ALA A 11 -10.04 -12.27 -4.40
C ALA A 11 -10.74 -12.02 -3.05
N PHE A 12 -10.57 -10.83 -2.48
CA PHE A 12 -11.18 -10.47 -1.21
C PHE A 12 -11.55 -8.98 -1.15
N ARG A 13 -12.74 -8.68 -0.61
CA ARG A 13 -13.18 -7.31 -0.31
C ARG A 13 -13.51 -7.17 1.17
N ILE A 14 -13.03 -6.09 1.79
CA ILE A 14 -13.39 -5.71 3.16
C ILE A 14 -13.88 -4.26 3.22
N SER A 15 -15.13 -4.11 3.65
CA SER A 15 -15.79 -2.81 3.87
C SER A 15 -16.22 -2.60 5.34
N GLY A 16 -15.91 -3.56 6.22
CA GLY A 16 -16.31 -3.57 7.62
C GLY A 16 -15.22 -2.99 8.53
N ASP A 17 -15.61 -2.19 9.52
CA ASP A 17 -14.65 -1.53 10.40
C ASP A 17 -14.07 -2.45 11.48
N LYS A 18 -12.77 -2.25 11.82
CA LYS A 18 -12.01 -3.00 12.84
C LYS A 18 -11.81 -4.47 12.51
N ALA A 19 -11.44 -4.77 11.26
CA ALA A 19 -11.07 -6.12 10.85
C ALA A 19 -9.58 -6.40 11.11
N TYR A 20 -9.28 -7.58 11.66
CA TYR A 20 -7.92 -8.06 11.90
C TYR A 20 -7.70 -9.38 11.17
N PHE A 21 -6.69 -9.42 10.30
CA PHE A 21 -6.24 -10.61 9.58
C PHE A 21 -4.81 -10.92 9.99
N SER A 22 -4.53 -12.17 10.38
CA SER A 22 -3.20 -12.60 10.81
C SER A 22 -2.84 -13.92 10.14
N GLY A 23 -1.66 -13.99 9.50
CA GLY A 23 -1.20 -15.23 8.86
C GLY A 23 -2.03 -15.65 7.65
N CYS A 24 -2.76 -14.72 7.02
CA CYS A 24 -3.61 -15.00 5.86
C CYS A 24 -2.85 -14.86 4.54
N GLY A 25 -3.24 -15.67 3.55
CA GLY A 25 -2.79 -15.54 2.15
C GLY A 25 -3.91 -14.96 1.28
N PHE A 26 -3.61 -13.90 0.52
CA PHE A 26 -4.50 -13.30 -0.47
C PHE A 26 -3.86 -13.44 -1.84
N HIS A 27 -4.46 -14.25 -2.71
CA HIS A 27 -3.90 -14.62 -4.01
C HIS A 27 -4.79 -14.11 -5.14
N GLY A 28 -4.21 -13.41 -6.10
CA GLY A 28 -4.90 -12.88 -7.24
C GLY A 28 -3.93 -12.29 -8.26
N ALA A 29 -4.46 -11.58 -9.25
CA ALA A 29 -3.68 -10.85 -10.23
C ALA A 29 -3.99 -9.36 -10.12
N GLN A 30 -4.82 -8.82 -11.01
CA GLN A 30 -5.26 -7.44 -10.91
C GLN A 30 -6.38 -7.32 -9.86
N ASP A 31 -6.26 -6.32 -8.98
CA ASP A 31 -7.24 -5.98 -7.94
C ASP A 31 -7.44 -7.08 -6.87
N THR A 32 -6.38 -7.79 -6.45
CA THR A 32 -6.48 -8.91 -5.48
C THR A 32 -7.24 -8.57 -4.20
N LEU A 33 -6.84 -7.52 -3.48
CA LEU A 33 -7.37 -7.11 -2.19
C LEU A 33 -8.04 -5.74 -2.28
N CYS A 34 -9.38 -5.76 -2.26
CA CYS A 34 -10.21 -4.57 -2.16
C CYS A 34 -10.35 -4.15 -0.69
N ASP A 35 -9.39 -3.37 -0.21
CA ASP A 35 -9.39 -2.68 1.09
C ASP A 35 -10.24 -1.41 1.02
N ASP A 36 -11.55 -1.64 0.88
CA ASP A 36 -12.55 -0.66 0.44
C ASP A 36 -12.78 0.46 1.44
N ALA A 37 -13.20 0.12 2.67
CA ALA A 37 -13.54 1.09 3.69
C ALA A 37 -13.43 0.50 5.11
N GLY A 38 -13.10 1.34 6.09
CA GLY A 38 -12.97 0.94 7.50
C GLY A 38 -11.53 0.97 8.00
N ARG A 39 -11.32 0.51 9.23
CA ARG A 39 -10.00 0.36 9.85
C ARG A 39 -9.58 -1.10 9.84
N HIS A 40 -8.45 -1.41 9.22
CA HIS A 40 -7.99 -2.79 9.12
C HIS A 40 -6.55 -2.95 9.58
N TYR A 41 -6.24 -4.16 10.02
CA TYR A 41 -4.89 -4.55 10.39
C TYR A 41 -4.59 -5.91 9.78
N PHE A 42 -3.53 -5.97 8.99
CA PHE A 42 -3.02 -7.18 8.36
C PHE A 42 -1.65 -7.45 8.97
N LYS A 43 -1.48 -8.61 9.61
CA LYS A 43 -0.23 -8.98 10.29
C LYS A 43 0.29 -10.30 9.75
N GLU A 44 1.56 -10.34 9.36
CA GLU A 44 2.20 -11.59 8.88
C GLU A 44 1.41 -12.22 7.72
N CYS A 45 0.77 -11.40 6.88
CA CYS A 45 0.02 -11.88 5.73
C CYS A 45 0.90 -11.96 4.49
N TYR A 46 0.55 -12.86 3.58
CA TYR A 46 1.07 -12.91 2.22
C TYR A 46 0.01 -12.33 1.27
N ILE A 47 0.38 -11.35 0.47
CA ILE A 47 -0.52 -10.70 -0.50
C ILE A 47 0.15 -10.69 -1.86
N GLU A 48 -0.51 -11.30 -2.84
CA GLU A 48 0.04 -11.52 -4.18
C GLU A 48 -0.83 -10.85 -5.26
N GLY A 49 -0.18 -10.24 -6.24
CA GLY A 49 -0.89 -9.78 -7.44
C GLY A 49 -0.02 -9.06 -8.46
N SER A 50 -0.66 -8.51 -9.48
CA SER A 50 0.00 -7.84 -10.60
C SER A 50 -0.21 -6.33 -10.56
N ILE A 51 -1.43 -5.86 -10.79
CA ILE A 51 -1.79 -4.43 -10.88
C ILE A 51 -2.76 -4.08 -9.76
N ASP A 52 -2.46 -3.01 -9.03
CA ASP A 52 -3.28 -2.43 -7.96
C ASP A 52 -3.78 -3.49 -6.97
N PHE A 53 -2.92 -4.47 -6.66
CA PHE A 53 -3.37 -5.66 -5.96
C PHE A 53 -3.75 -5.42 -4.50
N ILE A 54 -3.50 -4.21 -3.98
CA ILE A 54 -4.12 -3.65 -2.77
C ILE A 54 -4.74 -2.30 -3.13
N PHE A 55 -6.05 -2.17 -3.11
CA PHE A 55 -6.72 -0.93 -3.54
C PHE A 55 -7.94 -0.59 -2.70
N GLY A 56 -8.36 0.68 -2.75
CA GLY A 56 -9.54 1.20 -2.05
C GLY A 56 -9.20 2.38 -1.13
N ASN A 57 -10.12 2.72 -0.24
CA ASN A 57 -10.02 3.88 0.66
C ASN A 57 -9.98 3.47 2.15
N GLY A 58 -9.51 2.26 2.46
CA GLY A 58 -9.29 1.81 3.84
C GLY A 58 -8.31 2.68 4.64
N ARG A 59 -8.41 2.58 5.97
CA ARG A 59 -7.43 3.09 6.94
C ARG A 59 -6.70 1.90 7.54
N SER A 60 -5.63 1.48 6.88
CA SER A 60 -5.11 0.12 7.08
C SER A 60 -3.62 0.10 7.37
N MET A 61 -3.23 -0.80 8.27
CA MET A 61 -1.84 -1.11 8.56
C MET A 61 -1.55 -2.54 8.14
N TYR A 62 -0.55 -2.69 7.29
CA TYR A 62 0.04 -3.95 6.86
C TYR A 62 1.37 -4.07 7.58
N LYS A 63 1.51 -5.05 8.46
CA LYS A 63 2.64 -5.17 9.36
C LYS A 63 3.27 -6.54 9.24
N ASP A 64 4.58 -6.58 9.01
CA ASP A 64 5.34 -7.82 8.84
C ASP A 64 4.79 -8.69 7.69
N CYS A 65 4.15 -8.08 6.67
CA CYS A 65 3.57 -8.79 5.52
C CYS A 65 4.57 -8.97 4.38
N GLU A 66 4.34 -9.97 3.54
CA GLU A 66 4.97 -10.09 2.22
C GLU A 66 4.02 -9.61 1.13
N LEU A 67 4.52 -8.72 0.27
CA LEU A 67 3.81 -8.13 -0.86
C LEU A 67 4.50 -8.65 -2.12
N HIS A 68 3.93 -9.70 -2.72
CA HIS A 68 4.57 -10.47 -3.78
C HIS A 68 3.99 -10.13 -5.15
N SER A 69 4.80 -9.55 -6.03
CA SER A 69 4.34 -9.25 -7.38
C SER A 69 4.48 -10.46 -8.32
N ILE A 70 3.42 -10.77 -9.06
CA ILE A 70 3.44 -11.73 -10.17
C ILE A 70 3.32 -11.02 -11.53
N ALA A 71 3.65 -9.73 -11.59
CA ALA A 71 3.62 -8.97 -12.82
C ALA A 71 4.67 -9.51 -13.81
N THR A 72 4.30 -9.57 -15.10
CA THR A 72 5.20 -10.03 -16.18
C THR A 72 5.82 -8.87 -16.96
N ARG A 73 5.14 -7.72 -17.01
CA ARG A 73 5.61 -6.50 -17.69
C ARG A 73 5.63 -5.33 -16.73
N PHE A 74 4.46 -4.97 -16.24
CA PHE A 74 4.23 -3.84 -15.38
C PHE A 74 3.23 -4.23 -14.29
N GLY A 75 3.43 -3.70 -13.08
CA GLY A 75 2.56 -3.92 -11.94
C GLY A 75 2.56 -2.78 -10.94
N SER A 76 1.63 -2.84 -10.00
CA SER A 76 1.54 -1.91 -8.89
C SER A 76 1.06 -2.59 -7.63
N ILE A 77 1.66 -2.24 -6.49
CA ILE A 77 1.27 -2.78 -5.19
C ILE A 77 -0.04 -2.16 -4.73
N ALA A 78 -0.05 -0.84 -4.62
CA ALA A 78 -1.09 -0.13 -3.90
C ALA A 78 -1.74 0.96 -4.76
N ALA A 79 -3.06 1.07 -4.72
CA ALA A 79 -3.83 2.16 -5.31
C ALA A 79 -4.81 2.72 -4.28
N HIS A 80 -4.41 3.78 -3.56
CA HIS A 80 -5.22 4.34 -2.48
C HIS A 80 -6.14 5.46 -2.99
N ASP A 81 -7.44 5.33 -2.71
CA ASP A 81 -8.52 6.16 -3.26
C ASP A 81 -9.05 7.21 -2.28
N ARG A 82 -8.15 7.92 -1.60
CA ARG A 82 -8.52 9.05 -0.74
C ARG A 82 -8.75 10.29 -1.57
N ASN A 83 -9.94 10.87 -1.46
CA ASN A 83 -10.40 11.96 -2.31
C ASN A 83 -10.52 13.30 -1.59
N TYR A 84 -10.43 13.32 -0.25
CA TYR A 84 -10.51 14.56 0.52
C TYR A 84 -9.44 14.65 1.64
N PRO A 85 -8.96 15.87 1.95
CA PRO A 85 -7.90 16.08 2.93
C PRO A 85 -8.34 15.78 4.37
N TYR A 86 -9.64 15.85 4.67
CA TYR A 86 -10.17 15.56 6.01
C TYR A 86 -10.34 14.06 6.28
N GLU A 87 -10.28 13.21 5.26
CA GLU A 87 -10.32 11.76 5.44
C GLU A 87 -9.08 11.28 6.20
N LYS A 88 -9.28 10.36 7.16
CA LYS A 88 -8.19 9.80 7.96
C LYS A 88 -7.65 8.49 7.37
N THR A 89 -8.04 8.14 6.15
CA THR A 89 -7.73 6.90 5.43
C THR A 89 -6.31 6.90 4.86
N GLY A 90 -5.78 5.74 4.54
CA GLY A 90 -4.40 5.57 4.07
C GLY A 90 -3.92 4.16 4.27
N PHE A 91 -2.92 3.77 3.49
CA PHE A 91 -2.22 2.50 3.65
C PHE A 91 -0.84 2.73 4.28
N ALA A 92 -0.58 2.03 5.38
CA ALA A 92 0.72 2.04 6.06
C ALA A 92 1.32 0.63 6.03
N PHE A 93 2.43 0.46 5.34
CA PHE A 93 3.19 -0.77 5.25
C PHE A 93 4.41 -0.69 6.16
N VAL A 94 4.46 -1.54 7.18
CA VAL A 94 5.44 -1.47 8.27
C VAL A 94 6.18 -2.80 8.39
N ARG A 95 7.50 -2.78 8.17
CA ARG A 95 8.35 -3.99 8.16
C ARG A 95 7.90 -5.06 7.16
N CYS A 96 7.32 -4.63 6.05
CA CYS A 96 6.94 -5.54 4.98
C CYS A 96 8.17 -5.93 4.14
N LYS A 97 7.96 -6.90 3.25
CA LYS A 97 8.89 -7.21 2.16
C LYS A 97 8.14 -7.08 0.83
N VAL A 98 8.76 -6.39 -0.12
CA VAL A 98 8.31 -6.35 -1.51
C VAL A 98 9.22 -7.26 -2.33
N THR A 99 8.63 -8.29 -2.92
CA THR A 99 9.29 -9.38 -3.64
C THR A 99 8.54 -9.69 -4.93
N GLY A 100 9.08 -10.58 -5.77
CA GLY A 100 8.37 -11.10 -6.94
C GLY A 100 9.02 -10.74 -8.28
N THR A 101 8.21 -10.47 -9.30
CA THR A 101 8.65 -10.27 -10.69
C THR A 101 8.04 -9.04 -11.34
N GLY A 102 8.58 -8.66 -12.51
CA GLY A 102 8.09 -7.55 -13.33
C GLY A 102 8.66 -6.19 -12.90
N GLN A 103 8.26 -5.13 -13.60
CA GLN A 103 8.54 -3.76 -13.16
C GLN A 103 7.38 -3.23 -12.32
N LEU A 104 7.69 -2.82 -11.09
CA LEU A 104 6.68 -2.57 -10.07
C LEU A 104 6.69 -1.10 -9.60
N TYR A 105 5.54 -0.43 -9.64
CA TYR A 105 5.32 0.76 -8.82
C TYR A 105 4.82 0.36 -7.43
N VAL A 106 5.37 0.98 -6.40
CA VAL A 106 4.97 0.70 -5.01
C VAL A 106 3.68 1.40 -4.63
N GLY A 107 3.24 2.39 -5.41
CA GLY A 107 1.97 3.06 -5.16
C GLY A 107 1.51 3.88 -6.35
N ARG A 108 0.19 3.93 -6.55
CA ARG A 108 -0.48 4.78 -7.54
C ARG A 108 -1.53 5.66 -6.89
N ALA A 109 -1.63 6.90 -7.36
CA ALA A 109 -2.55 7.90 -6.85
C ALA A 109 -3.96 7.78 -7.45
N MET A 110 -4.72 6.74 -7.07
CA MET A 110 -6.11 6.57 -7.52
C MET A 110 -7.01 7.73 -7.08
N GLY A 111 -6.87 8.19 -5.83
CA GLY A 111 -7.57 9.37 -5.32
C GLY A 111 -6.67 10.61 -5.27
N GLN A 112 -7.27 11.80 -5.37
CA GLN A 112 -6.53 13.08 -5.40
C GLN A 112 -5.68 13.34 -4.14
N TYR A 113 -6.05 12.76 -3.01
CA TYR A 113 -5.36 12.89 -1.71
C TYR A 113 -4.81 11.53 -1.23
N SER A 114 -4.51 10.64 -2.20
CA SER A 114 -3.95 9.31 -1.99
C SER A 114 -2.83 9.32 -0.94
N ARG A 115 -2.85 8.36 -0.03
CA ARG A 115 -1.91 8.32 1.09
C ARG A 115 -1.36 6.91 1.31
N ILE A 116 -0.07 6.77 1.00
CA ILE A 116 0.66 5.49 1.07
C ILE A 116 2.00 5.74 1.77
N VAL A 117 2.27 5.00 2.84
CA VAL A 117 3.54 5.10 3.58
C VAL A 117 4.17 3.73 3.73
N TYR A 118 5.45 3.63 3.36
CA TYR A 118 6.29 2.47 3.64
C TYR A 118 7.30 2.81 4.73
N ALA A 119 7.44 1.96 5.74
CA ALA A 119 8.39 2.17 6.83
C ALA A 119 9.09 0.87 7.21
N TYR A 120 10.42 0.90 7.27
CA TYR A 120 11.25 -0.28 7.55
C TYR A 120 11.01 -1.45 6.59
N THR A 121 10.54 -1.15 5.38
CA THR A 121 10.16 -2.16 4.38
C THR A 121 11.35 -2.49 3.49
N TYR A 122 11.53 -3.77 3.18
CA TYR A 122 12.49 -4.24 2.20
C TYR A 122 11.91 -4.13 0.78
N PHE A 123 12.69 -3.61 -0.16
CA PHE A 123 12.36 -3.59 -1.60
C PHE A 123 13.38 -4.38 -2.40
N ASP A 124 12.92 -5.43 -3.08
CA ASP A 124 13.73 -6.14 -4.07
C ASP A 124 14.00 -5.31 -5.33
N ASN A 125 14.87 -5.78 -6.22
CA ASN A 125 15.35 -5.04 -7.40
C ASN A 125 14.31 -4.93 -8.55
N ILE A 126 13.04 -5.18 -8.25
CA ILE A 126 11.91 -5.16 -9.18
C ILE A 126 11.18 -3.81 -9.22
N VAL A 127 11.51 -2.89 -8.30
CA VAL A 127 10.91 -1.56 -8.27
C VAL A 127 11.33 -0.76 -9.50
N ALA A 128 10.36 -0.27 -10.25
CA ALA A 128 10.59 0.55 -11.44
C ALA A 128 11.24 1.90 -11.08
N PRO A 129 12.09 2.48 -11.95
CA PRO A 129 12.61 3.83 -11.75
C PRO A 129 11.48 4.84 -11.51
N GLY A 130 11.62 5.66 -10.47
CA GLY A 130 10.57 6.61 -10.06
C GLY A 130 9.53 6.02 -9.11
N GLY A 131 9.44 4.69 -8.97
CA GLY A 131 8.77 3.94 -7.90
C GLY A 131 7.27 4.17 -7.69
N TRP A 132 6.71 5.22 -8.24
CA TRP A 132 5.39 5.78 -7.95
C TRP A 132 4.77 6.26 -9.26
N ASP A 133 3.45 6.15 -9.35
CA ASP A 133 2.66 6.60 -10.50
C ASP A 133 1.56 7.56 -10.01
N ASP A 134 1.45 8.72 -10.67
CA ASP A 134 0.48 9.75 -10.34
C ASP A 134 -0.86 9.60 -11.08
N TRP A 135 -1.00 8.49 -11.82
CA TRP A 135 -2.17 8.11 -12.60
C TRP A 135 -2.44 9.02 -13.81
N ASP A 136 -1.42 9.73 -14.32
CA ASP A 136 -1.51 10.64 -15.48
C ASP A 136 -2.66 11.68 -15.36
N HIS A 137 -3.05 12.00 -14.11
CA HIS A 137 -4.11 12.95 -13.86
C HIS A 137 -3.58 14.36 -14.05
N ALA A 138 -3.96 15.01 -15.15
CA ALA A 138 -3.76 16.44 -15.38
C ALA A 138 -4.26 17.34 -14.21
N ASN A 139 -5.09 16.81 -13.30
CA ASN A 139 -5.59 17.45 -12.09
C ASN A 139 -4.72 17.21 -10.83
N ASN A 140 -3.82 16.22 -10.82
CA ASN A 140 -2.86 15.98 -9.73
C ASN A 140 -1.66 16.93 -9.78
N LYS A 141 -1.65 17.90 -10.71
CA LYS A 141 -0.70 19.02 -10.78
C LYS A 141 -0.55 19.79 -9.45
N ASN A 142 -1.53 19.70 -8.56
CA ASN A 142 -1.49 20.33 -7.22
C ASN A 142 -0.71 19.53 -6.16
N LYS A 143 -0.10 18.37 -6.50
CA LYS A 143 0.76 17.58 -5.59
C LYS A 143 0.13 17.33 -4.20
N THR A 144 -1.15 16.93 -4.17
CA THR A 144 -1.91 16.75 -2.92
C THR A 144 -1.78 15.37 -2.29
N VAL A 145 -1.11 14.43 -2.97
CA VAL A 145 -0.82 13.09 -2.48
C VAL A 145 0.17 13.13 -1.31
N PHE A 146 0.08 12.13 -0.43
CA PHE A 146 1.06 11.89 0.62
C PHE A 146 1.67 10.51 0.43
N PHE A 147 2.75 10.45 -0.36
CA PHE A 147 3.58 9.26 -0.49
C PHE A 147 4.86 9.44 0.32
N GLY A 148 5.23 8.42 1.09
CA GLY A 148 6.37 8.54 1.99
C GLY A 148 7.09 7.22 2.23
N VAL A 149 8.40 7.30 2.37
CA VAL A 149 9.27 6.17 2.75
C VAL A 149 10.08 6.53 3.99
N TYR A 150 10.23 5.57 4.90
CA TYR A 150 11.02 5.77 6.13
C TYR A 150 11.91 4.56 6.40
N LYS A 151 13.24 4.74 6.33
CA LYS A 151 14.22 3.68 6.60
C LYS A 151 13.95 2.37 5.85
N CYS A 152 13.41 2.47 4.63
CA CYS A 152 13.28 1.33 3.73
C CYS A 152 14.64 0.97 3.13
N TRP A 153 14.86 -0.29 2.80
CA TRP A 153 16.17 -0.82 2.40
C TRP A 153 16.02 -1.91 1.34
N GLY A 154 17.13 -2.42 0.82
CA GLY A 154 17.16 -3.39 -0.28
C GLY A 154 17.51 -2.75 -1.62
N PRO A 155 17.78 -3.57 -2.65
CA PRO A 155 18.28 -3.09 -3.95
C PRO A 155 17.29 -2.20 -4.70
N GLY A 156 15.97 -2.30 -4.45
CA GLY A 156 14.96 -1.41 -5.04
C GLY A 156 14.68 -0.13 -4.24
N ALA A 157 15.31 0.05 -3.07
CA ALA A 157 14.95 1.14 -2.16
C ALA A 157 15.32 2.53 -2.69
N GLU A 158 16.34 2.66 -3.54
CA GLU A 158 16.67 3.95 -4.17
C GLU A 158 15.62 4.38 -5.20
N ALA A 159 14.95 3.43 -5.85
CA ALA A 159 13.94 3.73 -6.88
C ALA A 159 12.66 4.39 -6.31
N VAL A 160 12.41 4.24 -5.01
CA VAL A 160 11.28 4.90 -4.31
C VAL A 160 11.65 6.24 -3.68
N ARG A 161 12.92 6.66 -3.74
CA ARG A 161 13.46 7.90 -3.15
C ARG A 161 13.75 8.96 -4.22
N GLY A 162 13.88 10.22 -3.80
CA GLY A 162 14.30 11.32 -4.68
C GLY A 162 13.27 11.72 -5.75
N VAL A 163 12.06 11.18 -5.67
CA VAL A 163 10.98 11.44 -6.62
C VAL A 163 10.14 12.61 -6.12
N SER A 164 9.80 13.56 -6.99
CA SER A 164 9.16 14.82 -6.58
C SER A 164 7.73 14.70 -6.01
N TRP A 165 7.22 13.48 -5.88
CA TRP A 165 5.86 13.09 -5.49
C TRP A 165 5.85 12.19 -4.24
N ALA A 166 7.04 11.78 -3.77
CA ALA A 166 7.22 10.97 -2.58
C ALA A 166 8.28 11.59 -1.68
N GLN A 167 8.07 11.50 -0.36
CA GLN A 167 8.93 12.12 0.64
C GLN A 167 9.77 11.06 1.34
N GLU A 168 11.06 11.35 1.50
CA GLU A 168 11.84 10.65 2.51
C GLU A 168 11.50 11.24 3.88
N LEU A 169 10.83 10.46 4.71
CA LEU A 169 10.27 10.94 5.97
C LEU A 169 11.35 10.95 7.05
N ASP A 170 11.27 11.92 7.97
CA ASP A 170 11.95 11.84 9.25
C ASP A 170 11.14 11.00 10.25
N PHE A 171 11.71 10.73 11.43
CA PHE A 171 10.99 9.98 12.46
C PHE A 171 9.66 10.65 12.83
N LYS A 172 9.63 11.98 12.98
CA LYS A 172 8.45 12.72 13.42
C LYS A 172 7.29 12.56 12.43
N SER A 173 7.58 12.62 11.13
CA SER A 173 6.59 12.49 10.05
C SER A 173 6.15 11.05 9.83
N ALA A 174 7.05 10.08 10.03
CA ALA A 174 6.74 8.65 9.91
C ALA A 174 5.99 8.09 11.14
N HIS A 175 6.23 8.66 12.33
CA HIS A 175 5.72 8.15 13.61
C HIS A 175 4.21 7.87 13.66
N PRO A 176 3.32 8.70 13.06
CA PRO A 176 1.90 8.43 13.04
C PRO A 176 1.52 7.16 12.29
N PHE A 177 2.32 6.74 11.31
CA PHE A 177 2.06 5.62 10.39
C PHE A 177 2.72 4.31 10.82
N ILE A 178 3.75 4.35 11.67
CA ILE A 178 4.44 3.14 12.16
C ILE A 178 3.82 2.52 13.42
N ARG A 179 2.83 3.20 14.02
CA ARG A 179 2.16 2.76 15.26
C ARG A 179 0.75 2.30 14.97
N LYS A 180 0.27 1.28 15.69
CA LYS A 180 -1.14 0.83 15.59
C LYS A 180 -2.18 1.93 15.90
N SER A 181 -1.79 3.05 16.52
CA SER A 181 -2.64 4.24 16.64
C SER A 181 -3.06 4.81 15.27
N PHE A 182 -2.30 4.55 14.21
CA PHE A 182 -2.68 4.86 12.83
C PHE A 182 -4.04 4.27 12.48
N VAL A 183 -4.42 3.11 13.02
CA VAL A 183 -5.72 2.48 12.78
C VAL A 183 -6.61 2.50 14.03
N ASN A 184 -6.31 3.39 14.99
CA ASN A 184 -6.93 3.41 16.32
C ASN A 184 -6.85 2.04 17.05
N GLY A 185 -5.83 1.23 16.75
CA GLY A 185 -5.72 -0.17 17.15
C GLY A 185 -5.58 -0.42 18.66
N ARG A 186 -5.32 0.62 19.46
CA ARG A 186 -5.29 0.49 20.94
C ARG A 186 -6.64 0.06 21.53
N HIS A 187 -7.74 0.28 20.82
CA HIS A 187 -9.09 -0.01 21.30
C HIS A 187 -9.66 -1.33 20.81
N TRP A 188 -9.01 -2.00 19.86
CA TRP A 188 -9.61 -3.16 19.17
C TRP A 188 -8.60 -4.21 18.69
N ILE A 189 -7.30 -3.96 18.82
CA ILE A 189 -6.23 -4.94 18.55
C ILE A 189 -5.56 -5.27 19.89
N ALA A 190 -5.40 -6.56 20.15
CA ALA A 190 -4.81 -7.06 21.39
C ALA A 190 -3.45 -6.38 21.68
N PRO A 191 -3.09 -6.19 22.97
CA PRO A 191 -1.80 -5.60 23.35
C PRO A 191 -0.60 -6.37 22.80
N ASN A 192 -0.68 -7.70 22.71
CA ASN A 192 0.44 -8.56 22.31
C ASN A 192 0.69 -8.59 20.79
N ASP A 193 -0.25 -8.09 19.99
CA ASP A 193 -0.11 -7.93 18.54
C ASP A 193 0.45 -6.54 18.13
N ALA A 194 0.78 -5.72 19.14
CA ALA A 194 1.18 -4.31 19.01
C ALA A 194 2.64 -4.09 18.62
#